data_AF-A0A4R2Z5C0-F1
#
_entry.id   AF-A0A4R2Z5C0-F1
#
_cell.length_a   1.000
_cell.length_b   1.000
_cell.length_c   1.000
_cell.angle_alpha   90.00
_cell.angle_beta   90.00
_cell.angle_gamma   90.00
#
_symmetry.space_group_name_H-M   'P 1'
#
loop_
_entity.id
_entity.type
_entity.pdbx_description
1 polymer ?
#
loop_
_entity_poly.entity_id
_entity_poly.type
_entity_poly.pdbx_seq_one_letter_code
_entity_poly.pdbx_strand_id
1 'polypeptide(L)'
;MFGNKKIKTQGEINIAELKKWEARDKKNLLLVHTVRTQYLNNSVLLTQDAQSVFKTWDIVSTSLIDLKALKKNFGAVARRGHVATGLFFEAGFILEVPTQNILGTFPRDAWFPNHAGVDMKNQRIFDKSALSDSIFSGKAKKPSKNIEGGYNKIVDPRKILSQTNSSYYNEIVVIGRPNISLYPGLPATREIKVAGIILAPKYVTNSSEFFKQQARKESRKAGELMMKHNPGIPVIEL
;
A
#
# COMPACT_ATOMS: atom_id res chain seq x y z
N MET A 1 44.56 -15.65 -3.35
CA MET A 1 43.37 -16.37 -3.83
C MET A 1 42.13 -15.57 -3.48
N PHE A 2 41.64 -14.73 -4.40
CA PHE A 2 40.34 -14.07 -4.23
C PHE A 2 39.28 -15.06 -4.70
N GLY A 3 38.58 -15.69 -3.76
CA GLY A 3 37.51 -16.61 -4.08
C GLY A 3 36.45 -15.91 -4.95
N ASN A 4 36.05 -16.58 -6.02
CA ASN A 4 34.99 -16.16 -6.96
C ASN A 4 33.63 -16.00 -6.26
N LYS A 5 33.47 -14.99 -5.41
CA LYS A 5 32.17 -14.58 -4.89
C LYS A 5 31.45 -13.83 -6.01
N LYS A 6 30.60 -14.54 -6.74
CA LYS A 6 29.69 -13.95 -7.72
C LYS A 6 28.80 -12.93 -6.99
N ILE A 7 28.98 -11.64 -7.32
CA ILE A 7 28.11 -10.57 -6.82
C ILE A 7 26.74 -10.78 -7.45
N LYS A 8 25.70 -10.84 -6.62
CA LYS A 8 24.31 -10.99 -7.10
C LYS A 8 23.85 -9.69 -7.75
N THR A 9 23.16 -9.80 -8.87
CA THR A 9 22.45 -8.67 -9.49
C THR A 9 21.27 -8.22 -8.63
N GLN A 10 20.82 -6.98 -8.80
CA GLN A 10 19.63 -6.47 -8.09
C GLN A 10 18.39 -7.33 -8.40
N GLY A 11 18.27 -7.87 -9.62
CA GLY A 11 17.19 -8.78 -9.99
C GLY A 11 17.22 -10.09 -9.21
N GLU A 12 18.40 -10.70 -9.05
CA GLU A 12 18.55 -11.93 -8.24
C GLU A 12 18.27 -11.68 -6.76
N ILE A 13 18.65 -10.51 -6.23
CA ILE A 13 18.32 -10.10 -4.86
C ILE A 13 16.80 -9.95 -4.72
N ASN A 14 16.15 -9.25 -5.65
CA ASN A 14 14.72 -9.02 -5.61
C ASN A 14 13.93 -10.34 -5.66
N ILE A 15 14.29 -11.29 -6.53
CA ILE A 15 13.63 -12.60 -6.60
C ILE A 15 13.74 -13.36 -5.27
N ALA A 16 14.90 -13.31 -4.61
CA ALA A 16 15.09 -13.96 -3.31
C ALA A 16 14.22 -13.32 -2.21
N GLU A 17 14.10 -11.99 -2.20
CA GLU A 17 13.26 -11.28 -1.23
C GLU A 17 11.76 -11.47 -1.53
N LEU A 18 11.35 -11.55 -2.80
CA LEU A 18 9.97 -11.84 -3.18
C LEU A 18 9.49 -13.21 -2.68
N LYS A 19 10.38 -14.21 -2.60
CA LYS A 19 10.05 -15.51 -1.97
C LYS A 19 9.66 -15.36 -0.50
N LYS A 20 10.25 -14.40 0.22
CA LYS A 20 9.89 -14.11 1.61
C LYS A 20 8.55 -13.38 1.71
N TRP A 21 8.24 -12.52 0.74
CA TRP A 21 6.92 -11.93 0.61
C TRP A 21 5.84 -12.97 0.34
N GLU A 22 6.15 -14.01 -0.43
CA GLU A 22 5.23 -15.10 -0.71
C GLU A 22 4.98 -15.93 0.55
N ALA A 23 6.05 -16.26 1.26
CA ALA A 23 6.03 -17.05 2.49
C ALA A 23 5.58 -16.26 3.75
N ARG A 24 5.17 -14.99 3.60
CA ARG A 24 4.72 -14.18 4.75
C ARG A 24 3.46 -14.78 5.37
N ASP A 25 3.23 -14.48 6.66
CA ASP A 25 1.98 -14.83 7.33
C ASP A 25 0.82 -13.97 6.77
N LYS A 26 0.22 -14.38 5.65
CA LYS A 26 -0.84 -13.64 4.96
C LYS A 26 -2.11 -13.44 5.80
N LYS A 27 -2.24 -14.10 6.96
CA LYS A 27 -3.36 -13.88 7.90
C LYS A 27 -3.13 -12.65 8.78
N ASN A 28 -1.88 -12.29 9.04
CA ASN A 28 -1.53 -11.19 9.95
C ASN A 28 -0.74 -10.07 9.26
N LEU A 29 0.10 -10.40 8.27
CA LEU A 29 0.90 -9.46 7.50
C LEU A 29 0.16 -9.07 6.23
N LEU A 30 -0.65 -8.02 6.34
CA LEU A 30 -1.62 -7.58 5.34
C LEU A 30 -1.09 -6.41 4.54
N LEU A 31 -1.34 -6.40 3.23
CA LEU A 31 -1.16 -5.22 2.40
C LEU A 31 -2.49 -4.47 2.34
N VAL A 32 -2.46 -3.18 2.62
CA VAL A 32 -3.67 -2.35 2.71
C VAL A 32 -3.51 -1.12 1.83
N HIS A 33 -4.49 -0.88 0.94
CA HIS A 33 -4.65 0.39 0.25
C HIS A 33 -5.73 1.21 0.95
N THR A 34 -5.36 2.33 1.56
CA THR A 34 -6.30 3.17 2.30
C THR A 34 -7.02 4.15 1.39
N VAL A 35 -8.31 4.36 1.65
CA VAL A 35 -9.13 5.36 0.96
C VAL A 35 -9.23 6.61 1.83
N ARG A 36 -9.09 7.78 1.21
CA ARG A 36 -9.21 9.06 1.91
C ARG A 36 -10.68 9.47 2.04
N THR A 37 -11.15 9.67 3.26
CA THR A 37 -12.55 10.05 3.55
C THR A 37 -12.95 11.41 2.97
N GLN A 38 -11.98 12.31 2.75
CA GLN A 38 -12.24 13.60 2.09
C GLN A 38 -12.77 13.45 0.65
N TYR A 39 -12.63 12.26 0.04
CA TYR A 39 -13.13 11.95 -1.29
C TYR A 39 -14.34 11.00 -1.28
N LEU A 40 -15.10 10.96 -0.18
CA LEU A 40 -16.28 10.09 -0.03
C LEU A 40 -17.23 10.10 -1.24
N ASN A 41 -17.38 11.24 -1.92
CA ASN A 41 -18.30 11.38 -3.05
C ASN A 41 -17.62 11.19 -4.44
N ASN A 42 -16.29 11.18 -4.51
CA ASN A 42 -15.56 11.29 -5.78
C ASN A 42 -14.53 10.17 -6.00
N SER A 43 -14.27 9.32 -4.99
CA SER A 43 -13.36 8.20 -5.14
C SER A 43 -14.00 7.08 -5.95
N VAL A 44 -13.35 6.65 -7.03
CA VAL A 44 -13.77 5.47 -7.82
C VAL A 44 -13.83 4.20 -6.96
N LEU A 45 -12.97 4.11 -5.94
CA LEU A 45 -12.95 3.01 -4.97
C LEU A 45 -14.15 3.00 -4.00
N LEU A 46 -14.98 4.04 -3.99
CA LEU A 46 -16.19 4.14 -3.17
C LEU A 46 -17.48 4.13 -4.00
N THR A 47 -17.36 4.02 -5.31
CA THR A 47 -18.49 4.08 -6.26
C THR A 47 -18.53 2.89 -7.22
N GLN A 48 -17.49 2.06 -7.22
CA GLN A 48 -17.33 0.90 -8.11
C GLN A 48 -16.71 -0.29 -7.35
N ASP A 49 -16.78 -1.46 -7.96
CA ASP A 49 -16.07 -2.66 -7.49
C ASP A 49 -14.56 -2.41 -7.45
N ALA A 50 -13.95 -2.56 -6.28
CA ALA A 50 -12.58 -2.14 -6.04
C ALA A 50 -11.57 -3.03 -6.77
N GLN A 51 -11.86 -4.33 -6.90
CA GLN A 51 -11.00 -5.25 -7.65
C GLN A 51 -10.92 -4.84 -9.14
N SER A 52 -12.06 -4.51 -9.74
CA SER A 52 -12.15 -3.98 -11.10
C SER A 52 -11.39 -2.67 -11.27
N VAL A 53 -11.49 -1.77 -10.27
CA VAL A 53 -10.73 -0.50 -10.28
C VAL A 53 -9.22 -0.76 -10.24
N PHE A 54 -8.72 -1.59 -9.31
CA PHE A 54 -7.28 -1.86 -9.18
C PHE A 54 -6.67 -2.47 -10.43
N LYS A 55 -7.43 -3.28 -11.17
CA LYS A 55 -6.99 -3.86 -12.46
C LYS A 55 -6.66 -2.81 -13.52
N THR A 56 -7.26 -1.62 -13.43
CA THR A 56 -7.02 -0.53 -14.39
C THR A 56 -5.83 0.35 -14.01
N TRP A 57 -5.42 0.34 -12.75
CA TRP A 57 -4.35 1.20 -12.24
C TRP A 57 -2.97 0.63 -12.58
N ASP A 58 -2.08 1.48 -13.11
CA ASP A 58 -0.69 1.11 -13.35
C ASP A 58 0.04 0.83 -12.03
N ILE A 59 -0.15 1.72 -11.04
CA ILE A 59 0.47 1.63 -9.72
C ILE A 59 -0.58 1.77 -8.63
N VAL A 60 -0.46 0.93 -7.62
CA VAL A 60 -1.20 1.02 -6.35
C VAL A 60 -0.18 1.18 -5.23
N SER A 61 -0.33 2.22 -4.42
CA SER A 61 0.46 2.41 -3.20
C SER A 61 -0.24 1.71 -2.05
N THR A 62 0.46 0.86 -1.31
CA THR A 62 -0.10 0.09 -0.20
C THR A 62 0.80 0.19 1.03
N SER A 63 0.27 -0.13 2.20
CA SER A 63 1.05 -0.28 3.43
C SER A 63 1.00 -1.74 3.90
N LEU A 64 2.13 -2.27 4.32
CA LEU A 64 2.23 -3.52 5.06
C LEU A 64 1.91 -3.26 6.54
N ILE A 65 0.94 -3.98 7.09
CA ILE A 65 0.59 -3.92 8.52
C ILE A 65 0.71 -5.30 9.17
N ASP A 66 0.93 -5.31 10.48
CA ASP A 66 0.76 -6.50 11.33
C ASP A 66 -0.55 -6.39 12.11
N LEU A 67 -1.54 -7.18 11.73
CA LEU A 67 -2.87 -7.20 12.33
C LEU A 67 -2.85 -7.61 13.80
N LYS A 68 -1.94 -8.51 14.23
CA LYS A 68 -1.83 -8.90 15.64
C LYS A 68 -1.31 -7.74 16.47
N ALA A 69 -0.25 -7.09 15.99
CA ALA A 69 0.31 -5.91 16.65
C ALA A 69 -0.74 -4.79 16.70
N LEU A 70 -1.48 -4.59 15.61
CA LEU A 70 -2.55 -3.61 15.53
C LEU A 70 -3.65 -3.86 16.56
N LYS A 71 -4.22 -5.08 16.60
CA LYS A 71 -5.25 -5.48 17.59
C LYS A 71 -4.76 -5.29 19.03
N LYS A 72 -3.51 -5.70 19.32
CA LYS A 72 -2.89 -5.50 20.63
C LYS A 72 -2.78 -4.02 20.99
N ASN A 73 -2.37 -3.19 20.04
CA ASN A 73 -2.26 -1.75 20.25
C ASN A 73 -3.61 -1.12 20.55
N PHE A 74 -4.68 -1.48 19.83
CA PHE A 74 -6.06 -1.04 20.08
C PHE A 74 -6.59 -1.45 21.46
N GLY A 75 -6.24 -2.64 21.95
CA GLY A 75 -6.56 -3.05 23.32
C GLY A 75 -5.82 -2.24 24.41
N ALA A 76 -4.68 -1.60 24.08
CA ALA A 76 -3.83 -0.89 25.03
C ALA A 76 -4.07 0.64 25.08
N VAL A 77 -4.99 1.19 24.26
CA VAL A 77 -5.15 2.64 24.02
C VAL A 77 -5.90 3.40 25.12
N ALA A 78 -6.01 2.85 26.32
CA ALA A 78 -6.61 3.57 27.44
C ALA A 78 -5.82 4.85 27.85
N ARG A 79 -4.64 5.16 27.27
CA ARG A 79 -3.73 6.19 27.83
C ARG A 79 -3.11 7.23 26.88
N ARG A 80 -3.22 7.13 25.55
CA ARG A 80 -2.36 7.94 24.63
C ARG A 80 -3.04 8.74 23.52
N GLY A 81 -4.36 8.65 23.36
CA GLY A 81 -5.10 9.46 22.40
C GLY A 81 -4.96 9.12 20.91
N HIS A 82 -3.83 8.54 20.50
CA HIS A 82 -3.53 8.13 19.14
C HIS A 82 -3.04 6.67 19.08
N VAL A 83 -3.43 5.93 18.03
CA VAL A 83 -3.03 4.55 17.77
C VAL A 83 -2.08 4.50 16.59
N ALA A 84 -0.92 3.90 16.80
CA ALA A 84 -0.01 3.55 15.73
C ALA A 84 -0.62 2.42 14.88
N THR A 85 -1.30 2.78 13.79
CA THR A 85 -1.95 1.80 12.91
C THR A 85 -1.06 1.28 11.78
N GLY A 86 0.01 2.00 11.44
CA GLY A 86 0.82 1.73 10.25
C GLY A 86 0.11 2.01 8.92
N LEU A 87 -1.15 2.44 8.97
CA LEU A 87 -1.96 2.83 7.81
C LEU A 87 -1.81 4.31 7.51
N PHE A 88 -2.06 4.72 6.27
CA PHE A 88 -2.10 6.14 5.92
C PHE A 88 -3.42 6.83 6.31
N PHE A 89 -4.56 6.19 6.04
CA PHE A 89 -5.90 6.59 6.52
C PHE A 89 -6.60 5.47 7.30
N GLU A 90 -7.78 5.77 7.84
CA GLU A 90 -8.53 4.93 8.78
C GLU A 90 -9.33 3.80 8.11
N ALA A 91 -9.68 3.95 6.83
CA ALA A 91 -10.41 2.95 6.06
C ALA A 91 -9.55 2.46 4.89
N GLY A 92 -9.55 1.16 4.61
CA GLY A 92 -8.78 0.61 3.49
C GLY A 92 -9.20 -0.78 3.05
N PHE A 93 -8.82 -1.12 1.82
CA PHE A 93 -8.97 -2.46 1.27
C PHE A 93 -7.75 -3.31 1.63
N ILE A 94 -7.99 -4.49 2.17
CA ILE A 94 -6.97 -5.53 2.35
C ILE A 94 -6.80 -6.22 0.99
N LEU A 95 -5.57 -6.20 0.47
CA LEU A 95 -5.25 -6.67 -0.86
C LEU A 95 -4.44 -7.97 -0.81
N GLU A 96 -4.91 -8.98 -1.52
CA GLU A 96 -4.11 -10.15 -1.87
C GLU A 96 -3.33 -9.83 -3.14
N VAL A 97 -2.12 -9.31 -2.95
CA VAL A 97 -1.21 -8.95 -4.04
C VAL A 97 -0.32 -10.16 -4.38
N PRO A 98 -0.35 -10.66 -5.64
CA PRO A 98 0.64 -11.63 -6.12
C PRO A 98 2.05 -11.06 -6.01
N THR A 99 3.04 -11.86 -5.59
CA THR A 99 4.38 -11.34 -5.32
C THR A 99 5.06 -10.75 -6.56
N GLN A 100 4.79 -11.29 -7.74
CA GLN A 100 5.29 -10.72 -9.00
C GLN A 100 4.70 -9.34 -9.34
N ASN A 101 3.67 -8.87 -8.65
CA ASN A 101 3.13 -7.51 -8.79
C ASN A 101 3.86 -6.49 -7.91
N ILE A 102 4.66 -6.90 -6.93
CA ILE A 102 5.36 -5.97 -6.04
C ILE A 102 6.53 -5.36 -6.82
N LEU A 103 6.50 -4.05 -7.02
CA LEU A 103 7.57 -3.31 -7.69
C LEU A 103 8.67 -2.89 -6.71
N GLY A 104 8.28 -2.38 -5.55
CA GLY A 104 9.20 -1.80 -4.58
C GLY A 104 8.63 -1.80 -3.18
N THR A 105 9.50 -1.90 -2.18
CA THR A 105 9.10 -2.00 -0.77
C THR A 105 9.98 -1.09 0.08
N PHE A 106 9.37 -0.16 0.81
CA PHE A 106 10.08 0.89 1.51
C PHE A 106 9.57 1.01 2.95
N PRO A 107 10.46 1.04 3.97
CA PRO A 107 10.04 1.12 5.38
C PRO A 107 9.44 2.49 5.76
N ARG A 108 9.37 3.42 4.80
CA ARG A 108 8.82 4.78 4.92
C ARG A 108 8.14 5.14 3.60
N ASP A 109 7.32 6.17 3.61
CA ASP A 109 6.78 6.78 2.39
C ASP A 109 7.91 7.10 1.39
N ALA A 110 7.83 6.52 0.19
CA ALA A 110 8.80 6.65 -0.88
C ALA A 110 8.44 7.78 -1.85
N TRP A 111 7.36 8.53 -1.54
CA TRP A 111 6.87 9.67 -2.32
C TRP A 111 6.67 9.30 -3.79
N PHE A 112 6.24 8.07 -4.05
CA PHE A 112 6.14 7.53 -5.40
C PHE A 112 5.15 8.39 -6.23
N PRO A 113 5.52 8.80 -7.46
CA PRO A 113 4.66 9.59 -8.32
C PRO A 113 3.65 8.71 -9.07
N ASN A 114 2.63 8.21 -8.34
CA ASN A 114 1.60 7.28 -8.85
C ASN A 114 0.90 7.72 -10.16
N HIS A 115 0.91 9.01 -10.48
CA HIS A 115 0.25 9.61 -11.64
C HIS A 115 1.23 10.39 -12.54
N ALA A 116 2.51 9.99 -12.55
CA ALA A 116 3.49 10.59 -13.44
C ALA A 116 3.01 10.54 -14.90
N GLY A 117 3.04 11.69 -15.58
CA GLY A 117 2.61 11.80 -16.98
C GLY A 117 1.10 11.91 -17.21
N VAL A 118 0.30 12.02 -16.13
CA VAL A 118 -1.16 12.15 -16.19
C VAL A 118 -1.62 13.48 -15.61
N ASP A 119 -2.42 14.21 -16.37
CA ASP A 119 -3.22 15.33 -15.88
C ASP A 119 -4.47 14.77 -15.19
N MET A 120 -4.44 14.74 -13.87
CA MET A 120 -5.54 14.22 -13.05
C MET A 120 -6.82 15.08 -13.13
N LYS A 121 -6.71 16.37 -13.50
CA LYS A 121 -7.88 17.25 -13.59
C LYS A 121 -8.69 16.95 -14.85
N ASN A 122 -7.99 16.74 -15.97
CA ASN A 122 -8.62 16.50 -17.27
C ASN A 122 -8.59 15.02 -17.70
N GLN A 123 -8.07 14.13 -16.84
CA GLN A 123 -7.87 12.70 -17.11
C GLN A 123 -7.11 12.43 -18.42
N ARG A 124 -6.10 13.27 -18.72
CA ARG A 124 -5.34 13.20 -19.98
C ARG A 124 -3.91 12.75 -19.75
N ILE A 125 -3.44 11.78 -20.52
CA ILE A 125 -2.03 11.39 -20.55
C ILE A 125 -1.27 12.40 -21.41
N PHE A 126 -0.26 13.07 -20.85
CA PHE A 126 0.61 14.00 -21.57
C PHE A 126 2.02 13.46 -21.77
N ASP A 127 2.44 12.47 -20.97
CA ASP A 127 3.72 11.80 -21.11
C ASP A 127 3.55 10.32 -20.74
N LYS A 128 3.73 9.43 -21.72
CA LYS A 128 3.57 7.99 -21.53
C LYS A 128 4.79 7.33 -20.86
N SER A 129 5.97 7.94 -20.93
CA SER A 129 7.20 7.37 -20.34
C SER A 129 7.49 7.89 -18.94
N ALA A 130 6.88 9.02 -18.53
CA ALA A 130 7.12 9.62 -17.22
C ALA A 130 7.06 8.64 -16.04
N LEU A 131 6.13 7.68 -16.07
CA LEU A 131 6.01 6.67 -15.02
C LEU A 131 7.19 5.70 -15.02
N SER A 132 7.54 5.12 -16.17
CA SER A 132 8.71 4.23 -16.28
C SER A 132 10.00 4.97 -15.94
N ASP A 133 10.13 6.21 -16.38
CA ASP A 133 11.31 7.04 -16.11
C ASP A 133 11.44 7.30 -14.61
N SER A 134 10.34 7.62 -13.92
CA SER A 134 10.32 7.73 -12.46
C SER A 134 10.72 6.43 -11.77
N ILE A 135 10.24 5.28 -12.25
CA ILE A 135 10.57 3.96 -11.69
C ILE A 135 12.07 3.68 -11.77
N PHE A 136 12.68 3.86 -12.95
CA PHE A 136 14.08 3.52 -13.18
C PHE A 136 15.05 4.56 -12.62
N SER A 137 14.75 5.86 -12.77
CA SER A 137 15.59 6.95 -12.25
C SER A 137 15.45 7.17 -10.74
N GLY A 138 14.36 6.69 -10.14
CA GLY A 138 14.04 6.93 -8.75
C GLY A 138 13.50 8.34 -8.47
N LYS A 139 13.03 9.05 -9.49
CA LYS A 139 12.47 10.40 -9.35
C LYS A 139 11.16 10.36 -8.57
N ALA A 140 11.14 11.02 -7.42
CA ALA A 140 9.99 11.13 -6.54
C ALA A 140 9.13 12.38 -6.83
N LYS A 141 7.94 12.48 -6.20
CA LYS A 141 7.11 13.70 -6.21
C LYS A 141 7.85 14.94 -5.70
N LYS A 142 8.83 14.74 -4.80
CA LYS A 142 9.73 15.79 -4.27
C LYS A 142 11.18 15.41 -4.57
N PRO A 143 11.98 16.26 -5.21
CA PRO A 143 13.36 15.93 -5.57
C PRO A 143 14.24 15.50 -4.38
N SER A 144 14.04 16.09 -3.20
CA SER A 144 14.75 15.71 -1.96
C SER A 144 14.40 14.33 -1.41
N LYS A 145 13.47 13.62 -2.06
CA LYS A 145 13.01 12.27 -1.72
C LYS A 145 13.30 11.25 -2.82
N ASN A 146 14.11 11.59 -3.81
CA ASN A 146 14.53 10.65 -4.85
C ASN A 146 15.16 9.39 -4.24
N ILE A 147 14.89 8.25 -4.86
CA ILE A 147 15.40 6.95 -4.42
C ILE A 147 16.59 6.56 -5.31
N GLU A 148 17.79 6.60 -4.75
CA GLU A 148 19.01 6.20 -5.47
C GLU A 148 18.86 4.79 -6.06
N GLY A 149 19.22 4.58 -7.33
CA GLY A 149 19.11 3.27 -7.97
C GLY A 149 17.68 2.82 -8.30
N GLY A 150 16.69 3.72 -8.21
CA GLY A 150 15.33 3.46 -8.66
C GLY A 150 14.42 2.77 -7.63
N TYR A 151 13.17 2.56 -8.03
CA TYR A 151 12.12 2.01 -7.17
C TYR A 151 12.05 0.48 -7.15
N ASN A 152 12.77 -0.22 -8.03
CA ASN A 152 12.78 -1.69 -8.09
C ASN A 152 13.66 -2.31 -6.98
N LYS A 153 13.24 -2.10 -5.73
CA LYS A 153 13.95 -2.56 -4.52
C LYS A 153 13.01 -3.35 -3.64
N ILE A 154 13.32 -4.64 -3.45
CA ILE A 154 12.54 -5.51 -2.57
C ILE A 154 13.32 -5.76 -1.28
N VAL A 155 12.64 -5.56 -0.17
CA VAL A 155 13.12 -5.70 1.20
C VAL A 155 12.18 -6.68 1.91
N ASP A 156 12.75 -7.54 2.73
CA ASP A 156 12.04 -8.47 3.60
C ASP A 156 10.85 -7.80 4.35
N PRO A 157 9.63 -8.38 4.32
CA PRO A 157 8.47 -7.79 4.99
C PRO A 157 8.65 -7.58 6.50
N ARG A 158 9.42 -8.45 7.18
CA ARG A 158 9.72 -8.26 8.61
C ARG A 158 10.64 -7.09 8.85
N LYS A 159 11.61 -6.87 7.95
CA LYS A 159 12.50 -5.70 8.01
C LYS A 159 11.72 -4.41 7.79
N ILE A 160 10.81 -4.39 6.80
CA ILE A 160 9.90 -3.26 6.58
C ILE A 160 9.20 -2.87 7.89
N LEU A 161 8.54 -3.83 8.55
CA LEU A 161 7.82 -3.57 9.79
C LEU A 161 8.74 -3.11 10.93
N SER A 162 9.89 -3.75 11.12
CA SER A 162 10.85 -3.35 12.17
C SER A 162 11.44 -1.95 11.99
N GLN A 163 11.49 -1.46 10.75
CA GLN A 163 12.06 -0.16 10.40
C GLN A 163 10.98 0.91 10.18
N THR A 164 9.71 0.51 10.16
CA THR A 164 8.58 1.44 10.08
C THR A 164 8.48 2.17 11.41
N ASN A 165 8.56 3.50 11.36
CA ASN A 165 8.29 4.32 12.53
C ASN A 165 6.79 4.22 12.87
N SER A 166 6.46 3.93 14.13
CA SER A 166 5.08 3.77 14.60
C SER A 166 4.18 5.00 14.42
N SER A 167 4.77 6.19 14.23
CA SER A 167 4.05 7.43 13.92
C SER A 167 3.78 7.63 12.42
N TYR A 168 4.35 6.79 11.56
CA TYR A 168 4.27 6.87 10.10
C TYR A 168 3.81 5.53 9.51
N TYR A 169 3.76 5.46 8.19
CA TYR A 169 3.46 4.27 7.40
C TYR A 169 4.65 3.92 6.50
N ASN A 170 4.73 2.64 6.14
CA ASN A 170 5.60 2.18 5.06
C ASN A 170 4.85 2.27 3.72
N GLU A 171 5.62 2.23 2.62
CA GLU A 171 5.06 2.22 1.27
C GLU A 171 5.55 0.98 0.51
N ILE A 172 4.59 0.16 0.09
CA ILE A 172 4.77 -0.97 -0.79
C ILE A 172 4.11 -0.60 -2.11
N VAL A 173 4.93 -0.39 -3.14
CA VAL A 173 4.52 0.01 -4.47
C VAL A 173 4.23 -1.26 -5.27
N VAL A 174 3.00 -1.41 -5.75
CA VAL A 174 2.57 -2.59 -6.49
C VAL A 174 2.00 -2.19 -7.85
N ILE A 175 2.17 -3.04 -8.85
CA ILE A 175 1.60 -2.89 -10.18
C ILE A 175 0.18 -3.48 -10.15
N GLY A 176 -0.83 -2.67 -10.48
CA GLY A 176 -2.23 -3.11 -10.53
C GLY A 176 -2.59 -3.81 -11.83
N ARG A 177 -2.04 -3.33 -12.96
CA ARG A 177 -2.32 -3.83 -14.29
C ARG A 177 -1.73 -5.25 -14.49
N PRO A 178 -2.54 -6.23 -14.95
CA PRO A 178 -2.06 -7.58 -15.24
C PRO A 178 -1.24 -7.64 -16.53
N ASN A 179 -0.54 -8.77 -16.74
CA ASN A 179 0.24 -9.10 -17.93
C ASN A 179 1.47 -8.21 -18.18
N ILE A 180 2.06 -7.68 -17.11
CA ILE A 180 3.34 -6.94 -17.16
C ILE A 180 4.46 -7.83 -16.60
N SER A 181 5.54 -7.99 -17.35
CA SER A 181 6.71 -8.75 -16.89
C SER A 181 7.67 -7.84 -16.13
N LEU A 182 7.70 -7.93 -14.80
CA LEU A 182 8.61 -7.13 -13.96
C LEU A 182 9.95 -7.82 -13.68
N TYR A 183 9.95 -9.15 -13.58
CA TYR A 183 11.11 -9.93 -13.15
C TYR A 183 11.38 -11.06 -14.14
N PRO A 184 12.61 -11.19 -14.66
CA PRO A 184 12.99 -12.35 -15.46
C PRO A 184 12.76 -13.66 -14.69
N GLY A 185 12.13 -14.64 -15.34
CA GLY A 185 11.88 -15.97 -14.76
C GLY A 185 10.71 -16.05 -13.77
N LEU A 186 9.99 -14.95 -13.52
CA LEU A 186 8.69 -14.98 -12.84
C LEU A 186 7.55 -14.81 -13.84
N PRO A 187 6.33 -15.30 -13.53
CA PRO A 187 5.17 -15.00 -14.35
C PRO A 187 4.90 -13.49 -14.38
N ALA A 188 4.23 -13.03 -15.43
CA ALA A 188 3.75 -11.66 -15.50
C ALA A 188 2.77 -11.34 -14.33
N THR A 189 2.58 -10.04 -14.07
CA THR A 189 1.62 -9.55 -13.08
C THR A 189 0.24 -10.13 -13.30
N ARG A 190 -0.49 -10.36 -12.20
CA ARG A 190 -1.87 -10.89 -12.22
C ARG A 190 -2.81 -9.92 -11.53
N GLU A 191 -4.09 -10.20 -11.59
CA GLU A 191 -5.10 -9.41 -10.90
C GLU A 191 -4.86 -9.41 -9.39
N ILE A 192 -4.96 -8.23 -8.77
CA ILE A 192 -4.96 -8.06 -7.32
C ILE A 192 -6.36 -8.37 -6.81
N LYS A 193 -6.49 -9.25 -5.81
CA LYS A 193 -7.81 -9.52 -5.21
C LYS A 193 -8.06 -8.63 -4.01
N VAL A 194 -9.31 -8.23 -3.83
CA VAL A 194 -9.76 -7.57 -2.61
C VAL A 194 -10.19 -8.66 -1.62
N ALA A 195 -9.40 -8.86 -0.57
CA ALA A 195 -9.60 -9.92 0.41
C ALA A 195 -10.40 -9.48 1.64
N GLY A 196 -10.54 -8.17 1.85
CA GLY A 196 -11.20 -7.63 3.02
C GLY A 196 -11.28 -6.10 3.01
N ILE A 197 -12.02 -5.57 3.96
CA ILE A 197 -12.04 -4.15 4.33
C ILE A 197 -11.53 -4.04 5.76
N ILE A 198 -10.69 -3.03 6.03
CA ILE A 198 -10.26 -2.70 7.38
C ILE A 198 -10.69 -1.29 7.74
N LEU A 199 -11.30 -1.15 8.93
CA LEU A 199 -11.63 0.10 9.58
C LEU A 199 -10.83 0.18 10.88
N ALA A 200 -9.84 1.07 10.93
CA ALA A 200 -8.89 1.20 12.03
C ALA A 200 -8.71 2.70 12.38
N PRO A 201 -9.54 3.25 13.29
CA PRO A 201 -9.49 4.66 13.64
C PRO A 201 -8.18 5.04 14.35
N LYS A 202 -7.51 6.09 13.87
CA LYS A 202 -6.23 6.55 14.44
C LYS A 202 -6.37 7.31 15.75
N TYR A 203 -7.52 7.91 16.01
CA TYR A 203 -7.78 8.72 17.21
C TYR A 203 -8.75 8.00 18.14
N VAL A 204 -8.31 7.74 19.37
CA VAL A 204 -9.11 7.00 20.36
C VAL A 204 -9.44 7.87 21.58
N THR A 205 -8.60 8.86 21.96
CA THR A 205 -8.88 9.87 23.01
C THR A 205 -8.15 11.21 22.74
N ASN A 206 -8.53 12.32 23.40
CA ASN A 206 -7.87 13.67 23.35
C ASN A 206 -7.92 14.62 22.12
N SER A 207 -8.81 14.44 21.14
CA SER A 207 -9.33 15.57 20.32
C SER A 207 -10.73 16.00 20.81
N SER A 208 -11.20 17.20 20.45
CA SER A 208 -12.58 17.61 20.77
C SER A 208 -13.54 16.52 20.30
N GLU A 209 -14.51 16.18 21.14
CA GLU A 209 -15.40 15.04 20.92
C GLU A 209 -16.11 15.08 19.56
N PHE A 210 -16.33 16.29 19.06
CA PHE A 210 -16.81 16.60 17.72
C PHE A 210 -15.92 16.02 16.59
N PHE A 211 -14.61 16.30 16.58
CA PHE A 211 -13.71 15.80 15.53
C PHE A 211 -13.58 14.27 15.55
N LYS A 212 -13.70 13.64 16.72
CA LYS A 212 -13.72 12.16 16.85
C LYS A 212 -14.98 11.57 16.23
N GLN A 213 -16.14 12.11 16.59
CA GLN A 213 -17.42 11.64 16.05
C GLN A 213 -17.46 11.83 14.54
N GLN A 214 -16.93 12.94 14.02
CA GLN A 214 -16.84 13.19 12.58
C GLN A 214 -15.91 12.20 11.89
N ALA A 215 -14.67 12.01 12.36
CA ALA A 215 -13.73 11.07 11.73
C ALA A 215 -14.22 9.62 11.75
N ARG A 216 -14.87 9.19 12.85
CA ARG A 216 -15.49 7.86 12.95
C ARG A 216 -16.69 7.74 12.00
N LYS A 217 -17.55 8.76 11.94
CA LYS A 217 -18.70 8.79 11.03
C LYS A 217 -18.25 8.74 9.57
N GLU A 218 -17.22 9.49 9.21
CA GLU A 218 -16.65 9.50 7.87
C GLU A 218 -16.00 8.16 7.51
N SER A 219 -15.23 7.56 8.43
CA SER A 219 -14.62 6.24 8.20
C SER A 219 -15.66 5.14 8.07
N ARG A 220 -16.72 5.18 8.90
CA ARG A 220 -17.85 4.26 8.80
C ARG A 220 -18.61 4.44 7.49
N LYS A 221 -18.90 5.68 7.09
CA LYS A 221 -19.54 5.98 5.80
C LYS A 221 -18.68 5.49 4.63
N ALA A 222 -17.36 5.63 4.70
CA ALA A 222 -16.45 5.05 3.71
C ALA A 222 -16.58 3.53 3.68
N GLY A 223 -16.54 2.87 4.85
CA GLY A 223 -16.75 1.43 4.99
C GLY A 223 -18.08 0.95 4.40
N GLU A 224 -19.17 1.67 4.67
CA GLU A 224 -20.51 1.39 4.10
C GLU A 224 -20.51 1.43 2.57
N LEU A 225 -19.89 2.47 1.99
CA LEU A 225 -19.77 2.59 0.53
C LEU A 225 -18.87 1.48 -0.04
N MET A 226 -17.75 1.16 0.62
CA MET A 226 -16.87 0.06 0.23
C MET A 226 -17.63 -1.27 0.24
N MET A 227 -18.39 -1.57 1.30
CA MET A 227 -19.21 -2.78 1.38
C MET A 227 -20.31 -2.82 0.32
N LYS A 228 -20.99 -1.69 0.09
CA LYS A 228 -22.06 -1.58 -0.91
C LYS A 228 -21.58 -1.97 -2.30
N HIS A 229 -20.39 -1.54 -2.69
CA HIS A 229 -19.82 -1.80 -4.01
C HIS A 229 -18.96 -3.06 -4.07
N ASN A 230 -18.74 -3.74 -2.94
CA ASN A 230 -17.95 -4.97 -2.85
C ASN A 230 -18.68 -5.98 -1.94
N PRO A 231 -19.87 -6.47 -2.33
CA PRO A 231 -20.70 -7.32 -1.48
C PRO A 231 -20.00 -8.65 -1.16
N GLY A 232 -20.15 -9.11 0.09
CA GLY A 232 -19.58 -10.38 0.56
C GLY A 232 -18.12 -10.34 0.99
N ILE A 233 -17.44 -9.19 0.85
CA ILE A 233 -16.08 -9.01 1.36
C ILE A 233 -16.09 -8.87 2.89
N PRO A 234 -15.24 -9.61 3.63
CA PRO A 234 -15.21 -9.54 5.09
C PRO A 234 -14.66 -8.20 5.58
N VAL A 235 -15.14 -7.76 6.75
CA VAL A 235 -14.76 -6.49 7.38
C VAL A 235 -14.07 -6.74 8.71
N ILE A 236 -12.97 -6.04 8.93
CA ILE A 236 -12.26 -5.96 10.21
C ILE A 236 -12.44 -4.54 10.74
N GLU A 237 -13.24 -4.38 11.80
CA GLU A 237 -13.38 -3.12 12.54
C GLU A 237 -12.61 -3.24 13.87
N LEU A 238 -11.80 -2.22 14.18
CA LEU A 238 -10.91 -2.17 15.36
C LEU A 238 -11.23 -1.00 16.30
#